data_AF-A0A1Y0FUD7-F1
#
_entry.id   AF-A0A1Y0FUD7-F1
#
_cell.length_a   1.000
_cell.length_b   1.000
_cell.length_c   1.000
_cell.angle_alpha   90.00
_cell.angle_beta   90.00
_cell.angle_gamma   90.00
#
_symmetry.space_group_name_H-M   'P 1'
#
loop_
_entity.id
_entity.type
_entity.pdbx_description
1 polymer ?
#
loop_
_entity_poly.entity_id
_entity_poly.type
_entity_poly.pdbx_seq_one_letter_code
_entity_poly.pdbx_strand_id
1 'polypeptide(L)'
;MTPAVMVEAKSIDKTVTTFEGALTILNQVSLSVVAGESVAIVGASGSGKSTLLGILAGLDLPTSGEVILNGHILTALDEEGRAKVRAENIGFIFQSFQLLPGLTAVENVVLPLELHGVKQARALAVDFLNRVGLGQRLHHYPQQLSGGEQQRVAIARAFASQPRILFADEPTGNLDSTTGARIIDLLFELNREQGTTLILITHEDRLAARCQRRIELASGEIIAV
;
A
#
# COMPACT_ATOMS: atom_id res chain seq x y z
N MET A 1 24.56 11.92 5.25
CA MET A 1 24.25 11.24 3.97
C MET A 1 22.82 11.58 3.62
N THR A 2 22.53 11.98 2.37
CA THR A 2 21.17 12.24 1.91
C THR A 2 20.41 10.91 1.86
N PRO A 3 19.20 10.81 2.45
CA PRO A 3 18.44 9.56 2.43
C PRO A 3 18.08 9.17 0.98
N ALA A 4 18.13 7.87 0.68
CA ALA A 4 17.85 7.36 -0.66
C ALA A 4 16.37 7.58 -1.03
N VAL A 5 16.10 8.02 -2.26
CA VAL A 5 14.74 8.17 -2.77
C VAL A 5 14.18 6.79 -3.13
N MET A 6 13.05 6.43 -2.52
CA MET A 6 12.39 5.15 -2.73
C MET A 6 11.28 5.22 -3.77
N VAL A 7 10.56 6.34 -3.84
CA VAL A 7 9.53 6.58 -4.85
C VAL A 7 9.67 8.01 -5.35
N GLU A 8 9.66 8.20 -6.66
CA GLU A 8 9.66 9.51 -7.29
C GLU A 8 8.62 9.53 -8.42
N ALA A 9 7.74 10.51 -8.40
CA ALA A 9 6.81 10.82 -9.49
C ALA A 9 7.18 12.20 -10.04
N LYS A 10 7.34 12.28 -11.36
CA LYS A 10 7.68 13.50 -12.09
C LYS A 10 6.59 13.83 -13.08
N SER A 11 5.91 14.96 -12.87
CA SER A 11 4.90 15.51 -13.78
C SER A 11 3.88 14.46 -14.24
N ILE A 12 3.30 13.73 -13.29
CA ILE A 12 2.34 12.67 -13.57
C ILE A 12 1.00 13.27 -14.01
N ASP A 13 0.61 12.94 -15.24
CA ASP A 13 -0.74 13.16 -15.74
C ASP A 13 -1.44 11.82 -15.93
N LYS A 14 -2.74 11.79 -15.66
CA LYS A 14 -3.61 10.66 -16.00
C LYS A 14 -4.93 11.20 -16.53
N THR A 15 -5.20 10.89 -17.78
CA THR A 15 -6.45 11.22 -18.46
C THR A 15 -7.09 9.94 -18.97
N VAL A 16 -8.40 9.79 -18.74
CA VAL A 16 -9.20 8.66 -19.23
C VAL A 16 -10.27 9.16 -20.18
N THR A 17 -10.54 8.40 -21.23
CA THR A 17 -11.62 8.71 -22.17
C THR A 17 -12.92 8.15 -21.61
N THR A 18 -13.92 9.02 -21.44
CA THR A 18 -15.27 8.67 -21.02
C THR A 18 -16.28 9.00 -22.13
N PHE A 19 -17.54 8.58 -21.97
CA PHE A 19 -18.61 8.93 -22.90
C PHE A 19 -18.86 10.45 -22.97
N GLU A 20 -18.56 11.19 -21.90
CA GLU A 20 -18.75 12.64 -21.80
C GLU A 20 -17.53 13.44 -22.27
N GLY A 21 -16.43 12.76 -22.62
CA GLY A 21 -15.18 13.37 -23.06
C GLY A 21 -13.96 12.88 -22.27
N ALA A 22 -12.82 13.55 -22.47
CA ALA A 22 -11.60 13.26 -21.72
C ALA A 22 -11.71 13.80 -20.29
N LEU A 23 -11.53 12.92 -19.30
CA LEU A 23 -11.50 13.25 -17.88
C LEU A 23 -10.07 13.17 -17.37
N THR A 24 -9.53 14.31 -16.94
CA THR A 24 -8.22 14.38 -16.27
C THR A 24 -8.40 14.05 -14.79
N ILE A 25 -7.73 12.97 -14.35
CA ILE A 25 -7.75 12.49 -12.96
C ILE A 25 -6.54 13.03 -12.19
N LEU A 26 -5.37 13.11 -12.84
CA LEU A 26 -4.14 13.67 -12.28
C LEU A 26 -3.56 14.67 -13.27
N ASN A 27 -3.10 15.81 -12.76
CA ASN A 27 -2.54 16.91 -13.53
C ASN A 27 -1.18 17.32 -12.94
N GLN A 28 -0.09 17.03 -13.67
CA GLN A 28 1.28 17.42 -13.33
C GLN A 28 1.75 17.10 -11.90
N VAL A 29 1.29 15.98 -11.34
CA VAL A 29 1.60 15.58 -9.96
C VAL A 29 3.08 15.20 -9.83
N SER A 30 3.81 15.87 -8.94
CA SER A 30 5.22 15.58 -8.65
C SER A 30 5.45 15.41 -7.15
N LEU A 31 6.08 14.30 -6.75
CA LEU A 31 6.43 14.02 -5.36
C LEU A 31 7.61 13.07 -5.27
N SER A 32 8.33 13.11 -4.15
CA SER A 32 9.38 12.15 -3.84
C SER A 32 9.27 11.68 -2.39
N VAL A 33 9.48 10.39 -2.16
CA VAL A 33 9.43 9.74 -0.84
C VAL A 33 10.76 9.06 -0.59
N VAL A 34 11.38 9.35 0.56
CA VAL A 34 12.69 8.80 0.93
C VAL A 34 12.57 7.53 1.77
N ALA A 35 13.66 6.78 1.88
CA ALA A 35 13.69 5.52 2.60
C ALA A 35 13.31 5.68 4.09
N GLY A 36 12.37 4.86 4.54
CA GLY A 36 11.85 4.86 5.92
C GLY A 36 10.89 6.01 6.23
N GLU A 37 10.57 6.86 5.24
CA GLU A 37 9.60 7.93 5.40
C GLU A 37 8.18 7.35 5.49
N SER A 38 7.32 8.00 6.28
CA SER A 38 5.87 7.74 6.25
C SER A 38 5.13 8.96 5.71
N VAL A 39 4.39 8.78 4.62
CA VAL A 39 3.68 9.82 3.90
C VAL A 39 2.20 9.48 3.82
N ALA A 40 1.35 10.43 4.21
CA ALA A 40 -0.09 10.35 4.00
C ALA A 40 -0.50 11.22 2.81
N ILE A 41 -1.23 10.66 1.86
CA ILE A 41 -1.89 11.38 0.77
C ILE A 41 -3.37 11.50 1.13
N VAL A 42 -3.81 12.73 1.36
CA VAL A 42 -5.18 13.06 1.79
C VAL A 42 -5.90 13.87 0.72
N GLY A 43 -7.23 13.87 0.78
CA GLY A 43 -8.07 14.62 -0.15
C GLY A 43 -9.48 14.06 -0.26
N ALA A 44 -10.40 14.82 -0.85
CA ALA A 44 -11.79 14.42 -1.03
C ALA A 44 -11.94 13.15 -1.88
N SER A 45 -13.07 12.44 -1.74
CA SER A 45 -13.40 11.34 -2.65
C SER A 45 -13.38 11.83 -4.10
N GLY A 46 -12.80 11.04 -5.01
CA GLY A 46 -12.63 11.42 -6.42
C GLY A 46 -11.47 12.38 -6.73
N SER A 47 -10.64 12.79 -5.76
CA SER A 47 -9.50 13.69 -6.03
C SER A 47 -8.32 13.06 -6.77
N GLY A 48 -8.39 11.77 -7.11
CA GLY A 48 -7.33 11.05 -7.84
C GLY A 48 -6.38 10.21 -6.98
N LYS A 49 -6.59 10.13 -5.65
CA LYS A 49 -5.68 9.44 -4.72
C LYS A 49 -5.39 7.99 -5.10
N SER A 50 -6.42 7.15 -5.22
CA SER A 50 -6.24 5.73 -5.52
C SER A 50 -5.59 5.51 -6.89
N THR A 51 -5.88 6.39 -7.86
CA THR A 51 -5.19 6.41 -9.16
C THR A 51 -3.71 6.74 -9.01
N LEU A 52 -3.38 7.75 -8.20
CA LEU A 52 -1.99 8.11 -7.90
C LEU A 52 -1.26 6.95 -7.22
N LEU A 53 -1.82 6.32 -6.18
CA LEU A 53 -1.19 5.16 -5.53
C LEU A 53 -1.01 3.99 -6.51
N GLY A 54 -2.01 3.70 -7.35
CA GLY A 54 -1.91 2.67 -8.37
C GLY A 54 -0.74 2.94 -9.35
N ILE A 55 -0.59 4.18 -9.79
CA ILE A 55 0.52 4.61 -10.67
C ILE A 55 1.87 4.52 -9.95
N LEU A 56 1.97 5.04 -8.72
CA LEU A 56 3.20 4.99 -7.92
C LEU A 56 3.67 3.56 -7.65
N ALA A 57 2.73 2.64 -7.48
CA ALA A 57 3.01 1.24 -7.24
C ALA A 57 3.13 0.40 -8.51
N GLY A 58 3.03 1.02 -9.69
CA GLY A 58 3.17 0.36 -11.00
C GLY A 58 2.02 -0.59 -11.36
N LEU A 59 0.83 -0.43 -10.76
CA LEU A 59 -0.40 -1.16 -11.10
C LEU A 59 -1.14 -0.56 -12.30
N ASP A 60 -0.92 0.73 -12.54
CA ASP A 60 -1.44 1.46 -13.69
C ASP A 60 -0.31 2.34 -14.27
N LEU A 61 -0.50 2.78 -15.52
CA LEU A 61 0.43 3.67 -16.21
C LEU A 61 -0.12 5.09 -16.24
N PRO A 62 0.73 6.11 -16.06
CA PRO A 62 0.33 7.48 -16.32
C PRO A 62 0.12 7.69 -17.83
N THR A 63 -0.65 8.72 -18.19
CA THR A 63 -0.77 9.19 -19.57
C THR A 63 0.52 9.90 -20.01
N SER A 64 1.14 10.66 -19.12
CA SER A 64 2.45 11.28 -19.28
C SER A 64 3.15 11.45 -17.94
N GLY A 65 4.46 11.64 -17.98
CA GLY A 65 5.32 11.71 -16.80
C GLY A 65 6.09 10.42 -16.53
N GLU A 66 6.84 10.41 -15.43
CA GLU A 66 7.75 9.32 -15.08
C GLU A 66 7.56 8.90 -13.62
N VAL A 67 7.53 7.58 -13.38
CA VAL A 67 7.55 6.99 -12.04
C VAL A 67 8.82 6.18 -11.86
N ILE A 68 9.57 6.49 -10.82
CA ILE A 68 10.77 5.75 -10.40
C ILE A 68 10.48 5.11 -9.04
N LEU A 69 10.72 3.81 -8.93
CA LEU A 69 10.58 3.05 -7.69
C LEU A 69 11.85 2.28 -7.39
N ASN A 70 12.50 2.62 -6.28
CA ASN A 70 13.76 2.04 -5.83
C ASN A 70 14.83 1.99 -6.96
N GLY A 71 14.93 3.08 -7.72
CA GLY A 71 15.85 3.21 -8.86
C GLY A 71 15.37 2.61 -10.18
N HIS A 72 14.21 1.95 -10.23
CA HIS A 72 13.62 1.40 -11.45
C HIS A 72 12.61 2.37 -12.07
N ILE A 73 12.80 2.76 -13.33
CA ILE A 73 11.84 3.57 -14.09
C ILE A 73 10.67 2.69 -14.51
N LEU A 74 9.55 2.74 -13.78
CA LEU A 74 8.40 1.86 -14.00
C LEU A 74 7.71 2.10 -15.35
N THR A 75 7.70 3.34 -15.82
CA THR A 75 7.06 3.74 -17.09
C THR A 75 7.81 3.21 -18.32
N ALA A 76 9.08 2.82 -18.18
CA ALA A 76 9.90 2.24 -19.23
C ALA A 76 9.82 0.69 -19.28
N LEU A 77 9.23 0.07 -18.26
CA LEU A 77 9.07 -1.38 -18.17
C LEU A 77 7.75 -1.83 -18.81
N ASP A 78 7.73 -3.05 -19.31
CA ASP A 78 6.49 -3.76 -19.66
C ASP A 78 5.81 -4.31 -18.39
N GLU A 79 4.68 -5.00 -18.56
CA GLU A 79 3.93 -5.51 -17.40
C GLU A 79 4.71 -6.56 -16.61
N GLU A 80 5.48 -7.42 -17.27
CA GLU A 80 6.30 -8.43 -16.60
C GLU A 80 7.41 -7.78 -15.78
N GLY A 81 8.12 -6.80 -16.34
CA GLY A 81 9.13 -6.02 -15.64
C GLY A 81 8.55 -5.29 -14.43
N ARG A 82 7.38 -4.63 -14.58
CA ARG A 82 6.70 -3.99 -13.45
C ARG A 82 6.29 -5.00 -12.39
N ALA A 83 5.71 -6.13 -12.78
CA ALA A 83 5.31 -7.18 -11.84
C ALA A 83 6.48 -7.70 -11.01
N LYS A 84 7.66 -7.87 -11.61
CA LYS A 84 8.89 -8.26 -10.91
C LYS A 84 9.33 -7.20 -9.89
N VAL A 85 9.33 -5.93 -10.29
CA VAL A 85 9.66 -4.83 -9.36
C VAL A 85 8.67 -4.77 -8.19
N ARG A 86 7.37 -4.94 -8.45
CA ARG A 86 6.34 -4.99 -7.41
C ARG A 86 6.57 -6.14 -6.43
N ALA A 87 6.79 -7.34 -6.95
CA ALA A 87 7.10 -8.53 -6.18
C ALA A 87 8.29 -8.31 -5.22
N GLU A 88 9.40 -7.79 -5.74
CA GLU A 88 10.64 -7.64 -4.96
C GLU A 88 10.63 -6.49 -3.95
N ASN A 89 9.79 -5.46 -4.14
CA ASN A 89 9.92 -4.21 -3.38
C ASN A 89 8.67 -3.79 -2.60
N ILE A 90 7.49 -4.28 -2.99
CA ILE A 90 6.23 -3.68 -2.58
C ILE A 90 5.37 -4.62 -1.74
N GLY A 91 4.84 -4.11 -0.64
CA GLY A 91 3.70 -4.66 0.09
C GLY A 91 2.45 -3.81 -0.14
N PHE A 92 1.27 -4.43 -0.12
CA PHE A 92 0.00 -3.72 -0.22
C PHE A 92 -0.96 -4.07 0.93
N ILE A 93 -1.64 -3.03 1.40
CA ILE A 93 -2.80 -3.13 2.29
C ILE A 93 -3.96 -2.37 1.62
N PHE A 94 -5.11 -3.01 1.50
CA PHE A 94 -6.29 -2.44 0.85
C PHE A 94 -7.45 -2.31 1.83
N GLN A 95 -8.33 -1.34 1.59
CA GLN A 95 -9.55 -1.10 2.37
C GLN A 95 -10.44 -2.34 2.46
N SER A 96 -10.58 -3.08 1.35
CA SER A 96 -11.37 -4.32 1.26
C SER A 96 -10.58 -5.59 1.60
N PHE A 97 -9.39 -5.44 2.21
CA PHE A 97 -8.47 -6.50 2.67
C PHE A 97 -7.83 -7.32 1.52
N GLN A 98 -8.57 -7.54 0.43
CA GLN A 98 -8.23 -8.32 -0.75
C GLN A 98 -7.61 -9.69 -0.39
N LEU A 99 -8.20 -10.38 0.58
CA LEU A 99 -7.82 -11.76 0.90
C LEU A 99 -8.43 -12.71 -0.13
N LEU A 100 -7.73 -13.80 -0.42
CA LEU A 100 -8.21 -14.87 -1.29
C LEU A 100 -9.20 -15.74 -0.50
N PRO A 101 -10.49 -15.79 -0.91
CA PRO A 101 -11.54 -16.44 -0.12
C PRO A 101 -11.38 -17.96 -0.03
N GLY A 102 -10.72 -18.58 -1.01
CA GLY A 102 -10.44 -20.02 -1.04
C GLY A 102 -9.23 -20.45 -0.20
N LEU A 103 -8.53 -19.51 0.45
CA LEU A 103 -7.35 -19.76 1.26
C LEU A 103 -7.62 -19.38 2.72
N THR A 104 -7.03 -20.11 3.65
CA THR A 104 -7.03 -19.79 5.08
C THR A 104 -6.18 -18.54 5.38
N ALA A 105 -6.26 -18.01 6.61
CA ALA A 105 -5.43 -16.90 7.05
C ALA A 105 -3.94 -17.15 6.86
N VAL A 106 -3.44 -18.34 7.24
CA VAL A 106 -2.03 -18.70 7.04
C VAL A 106 -1.69 -18.81 5.56
N GLU A 107 -2.54 -19.43 4.74
CA GLU A 107 -2.28 -19.56 3.30
C GLU A 107 -2.28 -18.22 2.57
N ASN A 108 -3.11 -17.27 2.98
CA ASN A 108 -3.08 -15.89 2.46
C ASN A 108 -1.74 -15.17 2.72
N VAL A 109 -1.10 -15.45 3.86
CA VAL A 109 0.22 -14.88 4.22
C VAL A 109 1.36 -15.68 3.58
N VAL A 110 1.22 -17.00 3.45
CA VAL A 110 2.21 -17.89 2.83
C VAL A 110 2.34 -17.67 1.32
N LEU A 111 1.23 -17.48 0.62
CA LEU A 111 1.21 -17.40 -0.84
C LEU A 111 2.26 -16.41 -1.42
N PRO A 112 2.31 -15.13 -1.01
CA PRO A 112 3.33 -14.23 -1.55
C PRO A 112 4.75 -14.68 -1.18
N LEU A 113 4.98 -15.26 0.00
CA LEU A 113 6.30 -15.76 0.39
C LEU A 113 6.78 -16.90 -0.53
N GLU A 114 5.87 -17.82 -0.88
CA GLU A 114 6.17 -18.92 -1.80
C GLU A 114 6.46 -18.42 -3.22
N LEU A 115 5.70 -17.44 -3.70
CA LEU A 115 5.94 -16.81 -5.00
C LEU A 115 7.30 -16.10 -5.07
N HIS A 116 7.81 -15.60 -3.94
CA HIS A 116 9.17 -15.04 -3.82
C HIS A 116 10.26 -16.10 -3.54
N GLY A 117 9.90 -17.38 -3.48
CA GLY A 117 10.86 -18.46 -3.18
C GLY A 117 11.42 -18.43 -1.76
N VAL A 118 10.71 -17.81 -0.81
CA VAL A 118 11.14 -17.72 0.59
C VAL A 118 11.11 -19.12 1.23
N LYS A 119 12.28 -19.55 1.73
CA LYS A 119 12.38 -20.80 2.50
C LYS A 119 11.63 -20.66 3.82
N GLN A 120 10.96 -21.72 4.25
CA GLN A 120 10.16 -21.74 5.49
C GLN A 120 9.01 -20.72 5.51
N ALA A 121 8.45 -20.38 4.34
CA ALA A 121 7.33 -19.46 4.17
C ALA A 121 6.21 -19.64 5.22
N ARG A 122 5.82 -20.89 5.48
CA ARG A 122 4.80 -21.22 6.48
C ARG A 122 5.19 -20.83 7.91
N ALA A 123 6.42 -21.07 8.33
CA ALA A 123 6.87 -20.71 9.68
C ALA A 123 6.87 -19.19 9.86
N LEU A 124 7.36 -18.46 8.86
CA LEU A 124 7.34 -16.99 8.86
C LEU A 124 5.91 -16.43 8.87
N ALA A 125 5.02 -16.99 8.06
CA ALA A 125 3.62 -16.60 8.05
C ALA A 125 2.92 -16.78 9.40
N VAL A 126 3.18 -17.91 10.08
CA VAL A 126 2.64 -18.18 11.41
C VAL A 126 3.20 -17.20 12.44
N ASP A 127 4.49 -16.86 12.38
CA ASP A 127 5.09 -15.86 13.26
C ASP A 127 4.43 -14.49 13.10
N PHE A 128 4.27 -14.00 11.86
CA PHE A 128 3.56 -12.75 11.61
C PHE A 128 2.11 -12.79 12.05
N LEU A 129 1.39 -13.91 11.85
CA LEU A 129 0.03 -14.06 12.34
C LEU A 129 -0.04 -14.06 13.87
N ASN A 130 0.94 -14.62 14.57
CA ASN A 130 1.04 -14.53 16.02
C ASN A 130 1.26 -13.09 16.49
N ARG A 131 2.17 -12.34 15.84
CA ARG A 131 2.46 -10.94 16.16
C ARG A 131 1.22 -10.04 16.03
N VAL A 132 0.36 -10.30 15.05
CA VAL A 132 -0.91 -9.58 14.89
C VAL A 132 -2.06 -10.20 15.71
N GLY A 133 -1.78 -11.09 16.66
CA GLY A 133 -2.77 -11.66 17.57
C GLY A 133 -3.73 -12.67 16.95
N LEU A 134 -3.34 -13.33 15.86
CA LEU A 134 -4.14 -14.31 15.10
C LEU A 134 -3.62 -15.75 15.20
N GLY A 135 -2.79 -16.06 16.20
CA GLY A 135 -2.23 -17.41 16.38
C GLY A 135 -3.27 -18.54 16.53
N GLN A 136 -4.47 -18.23 17.02
CA GLN A 136 -5.58 -19.20 17.14
C GLN A 136 -6.49 -19.22 15.91
N ARG A 137 -6.22 -18.38 14.90
CA ARG A 137 -7.06 -18.16 13.73
C ARG A 137 -6.42 -18.63 12.41
N LEU A 138 -5.26 -19.28 12.48
CA LEU A 138 -4.44 -19.66 11.31
C LEU A 138 -5.23 -20.37 10.20
N HIS A 139 -6.15 -21.27 10.58
CA HIS A 139 -6.91 -22.11 9.65
C HIS A 139 -8.30 -21.56 9.30
N HIS A 140 -8.64 -20.35 9.75
CA HIS A 140 -9.91 -19.74 9.40
C HIS A 140 -9.84 -19.16 7.98
N TYR A 141 -10.88 -19.38 7.19
CA TYR A 141 -11.09 -18.69 5.93
C TYR A 141 -11.54 -17.24 6.17
N PRO A 142 -11.32 -16.31 5.21
CA PRO A 142 -11.71 -14.90 5.36
C PRO A 142 -13.16 -14.69 5.81
N GLN A 143 -14.09 -15.50 5.31
CA GLN A 143 -15.51 -15.42 5.69
C GLN A 143 -15.80 -15.77 7.16
N GLN A 144 -14.86 -16.45 7.83
CA GLN A 144 -14.96 -16.82 9.25
C GLN A 144 -14.26 -15.81 10.17
N LEU A 145 -13.67 -14.76 9.61
CA LEU A 145 -12.95 -13.71 10.32
C LEU A 145 -13.75 -12.41 10.31
N SER A 146 -13.73 -11.69 11.43
CA SER A 146 -14.23 -10.31 11.50
C SER A 146 -13.39 -9.39 10.59
N GLY A 147 -13.94 -8.23 10.20
CA GLY A 147 -13.20 -7.26 9.36
C GLY A 147 -11.86 -6.84 9.98
N GLY A 148 -11.82 -6.65 11.30
CA GLY A 148 -10.57 -6.35 12.01
C GLY A 148 -9.57 -7.51 11.98
N GLU A 149 -10.03 -8.76 12.09
CA GLU A 149 -9.17 -9.93 11.92
C GLU A 149 -8.66 -10.07 10.48
N GLN A 150 -9.53 -9.87 9.48
CA GLN A 150 -9.13 -9.87 8.06
C GLN A 150 -8.08 -8.81 7.76
N GLN A 151 -8.23 -7.61 8.33
CA GLN A 151 -7.25 -6.54 8.15
C GLN A 151 -5.91 -6.88 8.81
N ARG A 152 -5.91 -7.54 9.97
CA ARG A 152 -4.67 -8.06 10.58
C ARG A 152 -4.01 -9.14 9.74
N VAL A 153 -4.77 -10.01 9.06
CA VAL A 153 -4.22 -10.95 8.06
C VAL A 153 -3.58 -10.17 6.90
N ALA A 154 -4.23 -9.12 6.38
CA ALA A 154 -3.69 -8.31 5.30
C ALA A 154 -2.38 -7.59 5.70
N ILE A 155 -2.31 -7.05 6.92
CA ILE A 155 -1.09 -6.48 7.50
C ILE A 155 0.01 -7.53 7.61
N ALA A 156 -0.29 -8.69 8.20
CA ALA A 156 0.67 -9.79 8.32
C ALA A 156 1.20 -10.23 6.94
N ARG A 157 0.32 -10.36 5.94
CA ARG A 157 0.69 -10.68 4.56
C ARG A 157 1.64 -9.64 3.96
N ALA A 158 1.35 -8.36 4.15
CA ALA A 158 2.15 -7.28 3.58
C ALA A 158 3.55 -7.22 4.20
N PHE A 159 3.66 -7.34 5.53
CA PHE A 159 4.93 -7.26 6.25
C PHE A 159 5.76 -8.54 6.23
N ALA A 160 5.14 -9.70 6.03
CA ALA A 160 5.86 -10.98 5.99
C ALA A 160 6.89 -11.03 4.86
N SER A 161 6.58 -10.42 3.72
CA SER A 161 7.49 -10.32 2.57
C SER A 161 8.64 -9.34 2.78
N GLN A 162 8.73 -8.66 3.94
CA GLN A 162 9.74 -7.63 4.25
C GLN A 162 9.89 -6.59 3.14
N PRO A 163 8.80 -5.90 2.75
CA PRO A 163 8.82 -4.98 1.64
C PRO A 163 9.67 -3.75 1.97
N ARG A 164 10.29 -3.17 0.94
CA ARG A 164 10.97 -1.87 1.07
C ARG A 164 9.98 -0.72 1.15
N ILE A 165 8.84 -0.87 0.46
CA ILE A 165 7.77 0.12 0.37
C ILE A 165 6.43 -0.57 0.66
N LEU A 166 5.65 0.00 1.56
CA LEU A 166 4.30 -0.42 1.88
C LEU A 166 3.32 0.63 1.36
N PHE A 167 2.47 0.24 0.42
CA PHE A 167 1.32 1.06 0.00
C PHE A 167 0.07 0.64 0.77
N ALA A 168 -0.63 1.61 1.36
CA ALA A 168 -1.86 1.36 2.09
C ALA A 168 -3.00 2.24 1.57
N ASP A 169 -4.04 1.62 1.02
CA ASP A 169 -5.25 2.31 0.53
C ASP A 169 -6.37 2.19 1.57
N GLU A 170 -6.65 3.30 2.26
CA GLU A 170 -7.65 3.40 3.34
C GLU A 170 -7.67 2.20 4.31
N PRO A 171 -6.56 1.92 5.02
CA PRO A 171 -6.40 0.69 5.81
C PRO A 171 -7.39 0.57 6.99
N THR A 172 -8.16 1.60 7.30
CA THR A 172 -9.18 1.61 8.36
C THR A 172 -10.59 1.92 7.87
N GLY A 173 -10.79 2.21 6.57
CA GLY A 173 -12.05 2.74 6.06
C GLY A 173 -13.27 1.83 6.22
N ASN A 174 -13.07 0.52 6.41
CA ASN A 174 -14.14 -0.47 6.60
C ASN A 174 -14.29 -0.95 8.05
N LEU A 175 -13.67 -0.27 9.03
CA LEU A 175 -13.62 -0.71 10.43
C LEU A 175 -14.31 0.31 11.35
N ASP A 176 -14.82 -0.17 12.48
CA ASP A 176 -15.27 0.72 13.54
C ASP A 176 -14.07 1.49 14.15
N SER A 177 -14.34 2.66 14.73
CA SER A 177 -13.30 3.55 15.26
C SER A 177 -12.37 2.90 16.30
N THR A 178 -12.86 1.98 17.12
CA THR A 178 -12.06 1.34 18.17
C THR A 178 -11.15 0.27 17.57
N THR A 179 -11.67 -0.56 16.68
CA THR A 179 -10.88 -1.54 15.94
C THR A 179 -9.87 -0.84 15.03
N GLY A 180 -10.28 0.21 14.32
CA GLY A 180 -9.43 1.02 13.46
C GLY A 180 -8.22 1.58 14.20
N ALA A 181 -8.41 2.18 15.38
CA ALA A 181 -7.29 2.69 16.19
C ALA A 181 -6.24 1.61 16.50
N ARG A 182 -6.67 0.40 16.91
CA ARG A 182 -5.76 -0.72 17.18
C ARG A 182 -5.02 -1.20 15.93
N ILE A 183 -5.68 -1.18 14.77
CA ILE A 183 -5.07 -1.51 13.48
C ILE A 183 -4.00 -0.48 13.10
N ILE A 184 -4.27 0.80 13.33
CA ILE A 184 -3.30 1.87 13.07
C ILE A 184 -2.09 1.72 13.98
N ASP A 185 -2.30 1.43 15.27
CA ASP A 185 -1.20 1.19 16.21
C ASP A 185 -0.28 0.06 15.72
N LEU A 186 -0.88 -1.08 15.38
CA LEU A 186 -0.18 -2.25 14.86
C LEU A 186 0.57 -1.96 13.55
N LEU A 187 -0.06 -1.25 12.60
CA LEU A 187 0.55 -0.89 11.31
C LEU A 187 1.82 -0.07 11.53
N PHE A 188 1.74 0.98 12.34
CA PHE A 188 2.89 1.86 12.61
C PHE A 188 3.94 1.23 13.51
N GLU A 189 3.56 0.32 14.41
CA GLU A 189 4.50 -0.48 15.19
C GLU A 189 5.36 -1.35 14.26
N LEU A 190 4.74 -2.17 13.43
CA LEU A 190 5.44 -3.02 12.46
C LEU A 190 6.27 -2.19 11.46
N ASN A 191 5.74 -1.06 11.00
CA ASN A 191 6.46 -0.16 10.09
C ASN A 191 7.76 0.37 10.72
N ARG A 192 7.70 0.80 11.99
CA ARG A 192 8.88 1.28 12.71
C ARG A 192 9.89 0.17 12.96
N GLU A 193 9.42 -1.02 13.32
CA GLU A 193 10.28 -2.18 13.57
C GLU A 193 11.04 -2.63 12.32
N GLN A 194 10.39 -2.64 11.15
CA GLN A 194 11.02 -3.04 9.89
C GLN A 194 11.74 -1.91 9.15
N GLY A 195 11.49 -0.64 9.53
CA GLY A 195 12.05 0.51 8.82
C GLY A 195 11.51 0.67 7.40
N THR A 196 10.30 0.15 7.14
CA THR A 196 9.66 0.19 5.81
C THR A 196 9.21 1.62 5.47
N THR A 197 9.32 1.97 4.18
CA THR A 197 8.78 3.23 3.66
C THR A 197 7.27 3.09 3.51
N LEU A 198 6.49 3.96 4.12
CA LEU A 198 5.02 3.88 4.11
C LEU A 198 4.41 5.00 3.28
N ILE A 199 3.62 4.64 2.27
CA ILE A 199 2.78 5.59 1.52
C ILE A 199 1.34 5.15 1.72
N LEU A 200 0.57 5.96 2.44
CA LEU A 200 -0.83 5.66 2.71
C LEU A 200 -1.75 6.71 2.10
N ILE A 201 -2.92 6.28 1.66
CA ILE A 201 -4.05 7.13 1.32
C ILE A 201 -5.08 7.05 2.42
N THR A 202 -5.60 8.19 2.82
CA THR A 202 -6.70 8.25 3.79
C THR A 202 -7.49 9.54 3.66
N HIS A 203 -8.75 9.50 4.08
CA HIS A 203 -9.56 10.68 4.36
C HIS A 203 -9.61 10.99 5.88
N GLU A 204 -9.00 10.15 6.73
CA GLU A 204 -8.99 10.31 8.18
C GLU A 204 -7.80 11.14 8.65
N ASP A 205 -8.06 12.35 9.17
CA ASP A 205 -7.00 13.24 9.68
C ASP A 205 -6.17 12.59 10.80
N ARG A 206 -6.79 11.73 11.64
CA ARG A 206 -6.10 11.04 12.73
C ARG A 206 -5.03 10.07 12.22
N LEU A 207 -5.31 9.38 11.11
CA LEU A 207 -4.35 8.49 10.48
C LEU A 207 -3.25 9.29 9.79
N ALA A 208 -3.63 10.34 9.04
CA ALA A 208 -2.68 11.22 8.37
C ALA A 208 -1.70 11.90 9.34
N ALA A 209 -2.18 12.33 10.51
CA ALA A 209 -1.37 13.00 11.54
C ALA A 209 -0.28 12.10 12.15
N ARG A 210 -0.33 10.77 11.93
CA ARG A 210 0.71 9.85 12.38
C ARG A 210 1.86 9.67 11.38
N CYS A 211 1.67 10.11 10.14
CA CYS A 211 2.74 10.13 9.15
C CYS A 211 3.70 11.30 9.41
N GLN A 212 4.93 11.14 8.95
CA GLN A 212 5.95 12.19 9.02
C GLN A 212 5.64 13.35 8.07
N ARG A 213 5.00 13.07 6.93
CA ARG A 213 4.60 14.08 5.94
C ARG A 213 3.16 13.86 5.47
N ARG A 214 2.46 14.96 5.18
CA ARG A 214 1.08 14.96 4.68
C ARG A 214 1.04 15.70 3.35
N ILE A 215 0.59 15.03 2.30
CA ILE A 215 0.38 15.61 0.98
C ILE A 215 -1.13 15.72 0.74
N GLU A 216 -1.61 16.90 0.41
CA GLU A 216 -3.02 17.12 0.09
C GLU A 216 -3.22 17.17 -1.42
N LEU A 217 -4.12 16.31 -1.90
CA LEU A 217 -4.49 16.17 -3.30
C LEU A 217 -5.93 16.63 -3.53
N ALA A 218 -6.09 17.65 -4.37
CA ALA A 218 -7.39 18.20 -4.75
C ALA A 218 -7.48 18.34 -6.27
N SER A 219 -8.58 17.85 -6.85
CA SER A 219 -8.84 17.92 -8.30
C SER A 219 -7.67 17.45 -9.18
N GLY A 220 -6.96 16.42 -8.74
CA GLY A 220 -5.82 15.85 -9.48
C GLY A 220 -4.49 16.59 -9.30
N GLU A 221 -4.41 17.60 -8.44
CA GLU A 221 -3.21 18.41 -8.18
C GLU A 221 -2.80 18.35 -6.71
N ILE A 222 -1.49 18.45 -6.44
CA ILE A 222 -0.99 18.61 -5.08
C ILE A 222 -1.13 20.08 -4.67
N ILE A 223 -1.88 20.34 -3.61
CA ILE A 223 -2.16 21.71 -3.12
C ILE A 223 -1.40 22.05 -1.84
N ALA A 224 -0.91 21.05 -1.10
CA ALA A 224 -0.10 21.24 0.11
C ALA A 224 0.80 20.03 0.39
N VAL A 225 1.94 20.26 1.05
CA VAL A 225 2.97 19.28 1.46
C VAL A 225 3.45 19.56 2.88
#